data_AF-A0A226EWS6-F1
#
_entry.id   AF-A0A226EWS6-F1
#
_cell.length_a   1.000
_cell.length_b   1.000
_cell.length_c   1.000
_cell.angle_alpha   90.00
_cell.angle_beta   90.00
_cell.angle_gamma   90.00
#
_symmetry.space_group_name_H-M   'P 1'
#
loop_
_entity.id
_entity.type
_entity.pdbx_description
1 polymer ?
#
loop_
_entity_poly.entity_id
_entity_poly.type
_entity_poly.pdbx_seq_one_letter_code
_entity_poly.pdbx_strand_id
1 'polypeptide(L)'
;MVNHRILFKFRISLPRLPRCVTNVGKFWDGVHIQQRTQTNDTDIFPPWMNATLALEGQKLALGHVDGIVKAYLEGILIALTHPQIRDALLFSGNSDTPSKSGRRYAATIVQIALWFRRDLNHAQLDSNWVVESVRKVRQIHDHVSLRIRKALNDGTYHGRVRQKGDKLINTELWRAFQLDLEESHIPRSDRSYYPNENIFETEFKNAHPFNQLTLAVTQWTFLGSVAMDPESVNVYNATEEGLMAFICGPFWATRWESGTNLIWD
;
A
#
# COMPACT_ATOMS: atom_id res chain seq x y z
N MET A 1 2.96 -34.03 20.46
CA MET A 1 3.31 -32.81 19.71
C MET A 1 2.67 -32.92 18.34
N VAL A 2 1.63 -32.12 18.08
CA VAL A 2 0.92 -32.11 16.80
C VAL A 2 1.68 -31.16 15.87
N ASN A 3 2.21 -31.71 14.78
CA ASN A 3 3.02 -30.99 13.81
C ASN A 3 2.09 -30.27 12.83
N HIS A 4 1.64 -29.07 13.17
CA HIS A 4 0.82 -28.25 12.30
C HIS A 4 1.70 -27.62 11.21
N ARG A 5 1.85 -28.33 10.08
CA ARG A 5 2.45 -27.77 8.86
C ARG A 5 1.42 -26.87 8.17
N ILE A 6 1.72 -25.59 8.06
CA ILE A 6 0.97 -24.65 7.23
C ILE A 6 1.60 -24.73 5.84
N LEU A 7 1.06 -25.59 4.97
CA LEU A 7 1.52 -25.72 3.59
C LEU A 7 0.85 -24.65 2.73
N PHE A 8 1.51 -23.50 2.53
CA PHE A 8 1.10 -22.53 1.52
C PHE A 8 1.50 -23.04 0.12
N LYS A 9 0.61 -23.74 -0.55
CA LYS A 9 0.78 -24.10 -1.98
C LYS A 9 0.45 -22.90 -2.86
N PHE A 10 1.42 -22.01 -3.07
CA PHE A 10 1.34 -21.05 -4.16
C PHE A 10 1.77 -21.72 -5.47
N ARG A 11 0.82 -22.03 -6.36
CA ARG A 11 1.14 -22.32 -7.77
C ARG A 11 1.49 -20.99 -8.46
N ILE A 12 2.78 -20.63 -8.43
CA ILE A 12 3.27 -19.45 -9.15
C ILE A 12 3.56 -19.88 -10.60
N SER A 13 2.53 -19.95 -11.44
CA SER A 13 2.74 -19.62 -12.86
C SER A 13 3.16 -18.16 -12.91
N LEU A 14 4.17 -17.80 -13.71
CA LEU A 14 4.60 -16.40 -13.92
C LEU A 14 3.37 -15.49 -13.94
N PRO A 15 3.15 -14.65 -12.90
CA PRO A 15 1.92 -13.89 -12.80
C PRO A 15 1.85 -12.99 -14.03
N ARG A 16 0.89 -13.27 -14.91
CA ARG A 16 0.47 -12.27 -15.90
C ARG A 16 -0.17 -11.17 -15.11
N LEU A 17 0.63 -10.18 -14.75
CA LEU A 17 0.14 -8.99 -14.10
C LEU A 17 -1.00 -8.42 -14.96
N PRO A 18 -2.10 -7.98 -14.33
CA PRO A 18 -3.15 -7.28 -15.04
C PRO A 18 -2.53 -6.16 -15.89
N ARG A 19 -3.09 -5.87 -17.08
CA ARG A 19 -2.60 -4.76 -17.94
C ARG A 19 -2.55 -3.40 -17.22
N CYS A 20 -3.25 -3.27 -16.09
CA CYS A 20 -3.27 -2.08 -15.25
C CYS A 20 -2.08 -1.97 -14.27
N VAL A 21 -1.24 -3.01 -14.15
CA VAL A 21 -0.13 -3.07 -13.18
C VAL A 21 1.21 -2.81 -13.88
N THR A 22 2.07 -2.04 -13.24
CA THR A 22 3.44 -1.81 -13.68
C THR A 22 4.28 -3.09 -13.79
N ASN A 23 5.31 -3.08 -14.63
CA ASN A 23 6.36 -4.09 -14.61
C ASN A 23 7.04 -4.15 -13.22
N VAL A 24 7.28 -5.36 -12.70
CA VAL A 24 7.99 -5.60 -11.43
C VAL A 24 9.35 -4.93 -11.37
N GLY A 25 10.10 -4.88 -12.48
CA GLY A 25 11.41 -4.21 -12.54
C GLY A 25 11.34 -2.73 -12.13
N LYS A 26 10.25 -2.05 -12.50
CA LYS A 26 10.02 -0.64 -12.20
C LYS A 26 9.58 -0.39 -10.75
N PHE A 27 9.00 -1.38 -10.09
CA PHE A 27 8.66 -1.29 -8.67
C PHE A 27 9.92 -1.09 -7.80
N TRP A 28 11.03 -1.74 -8.19
CA TRP A 28 12.32 -1.61 -7.51
C TRP A 28 12.92 -0.21 -7.63
N ASP A 29 12.76 0.46 -8.78
CA ASP A 29 13.22 1.83 -8.99
C ASP A 29 12.54 2.84 -8.04
N GLY A 30 11.37 2.48 -7.50
CA GLY A 30 10.59 3.36 -6.63
C GLY A 30 11.16 3.64 -5.26
N VAL A 31 12.15 2.87 -4.84
CA VAL A 31 12.91 3.15 -3.63
C VAL A 31 13.87 4.31 -3.83
N HIS A 32 14.35 4.49 -5.07
CA HIS A 32 15.41 5.42 -5.41
C HIS A 32 14.91 6.78 -5.92
N ILE A 33 13.61 7.04 -5.82
CA ILE A 33 13.04 8.35 -6.17
C ILE A 33 13.57 9.39 -5.19
N GLN A 34 14.52 10.21 -5.67
CA GLN A 34 15.11 11.30 -4.90
C GLN A 34 14.23 12.56 -4.92
N GLN A 35 13.48 12.77 -6.02
CA GLN A 35 12.60 13.92 -6.21
C GLN A 35 11.38 13.54 -7.03
N ARG A 36 10.28 14.25 -6.82
CA ARG A 36 9.03 14.07 -7.56
C ARG A 36 9.11 14.75 -8.92
N THR A 37 8.72 14.04 -9.98
CA THR A 37 8.40 14.66 -11.27
C THR A 37 7.03 15.32 -11.15
N GLN A 38 7.00 16.65 -11.26
CA GLN A 38 5.75 17.40 -11.31
C GLN A 38 5.22 17.31 -12.75
N THR A 39 4.28 16.39 -12.98
CA THR A 39 3.54 16.34 -14.23
C THR A 39 2.45 17.40 -14.19
N ASN A 40 2.34 18.22 -15.23
CA ASN A 40 1.15 19.03 -15.50
C ASN A 40 0.03 18.09 -15.93
N ASP A 41 -0.46 17.25 -15.02
CA ASP A 41 -1.56 16.33 -15.29
C ASP A 41 -2.87 17.14 -15.31
N THR A 42 -3.25 17.60 -16.49
CA THR A 42 -4.58 18.14 -16.78
C THR A 42 -5.64 17.05 -16.75
N ASP A 43 -5.24 15.78 -16.86
CA ASP A 43 -6.15 14.64 -16.86
C ASP A 43 -6.47 14.21 -15.43
N ILE A 44 -7.77 14.29 -15.10
CA ILE A 44 -8.30 14.01 -13.76
C ILE A 44 -8.20 12.52 -13.40
N PHE A 45 -8.26 11.67 -14.41
CA PHE A 45 -8.05 10.25 -14.30
C PHE A 45 -6.97 9.81 -15.28
N PRO A 46 -6.18 8.79 -14.93
CA PRO A 46 -5.17 8.32 -15.87
C PRO A 46 -5.83 7.72 -17.13
N PRO A 47 -5.18 7.81 -18.30
CA PRO A 47 -5.73 7.36 -19.58
C PRO A 47 -5.96 5.85 -19.65
N TRP A 48 -5.42 5.08 -18.70
CA TRP A 48 -5.61 3.64 -18.59
C TRP A 48 -6.81 3.25 -17.71
N MET A 49 -7.43 4.21 -17.02
CA MET A 49 -8.57 3.93 -16.17
C MET A 49 -9.78 3.47 -17.00
N ASN A 50 -10.41 2.38 -16.58
CA ASN A 50 -11.68 1.92 -17.11
C ASN A 50 -12.81 2.19 -16.10
N ALA A 51 -13.68 3.15 -16.42
CA ALA A 51 -14.82 3.55 -15.60
C ALA A 51 -15.76 2.40 -15.24
N THR A 52 -16.07 1.56 -16.23
CA THR A 52 -16.99 0.44 -16.05
C THR A 52 -16.40 -0.57 -15.07
N LEU A 53 -15.12 -0.89 -15.25
CA LEU A 53 -14.40 -1.79 -14.36
C LEU A 53 -14.31 -1.23 -12.94
N ALA A 54 -14.11 0.09 -12.82
CA ALA A 54 -14.13 0.80 -11.55
C ALA A 54 -15.45 0.61 -10.78
N LEU A 55 -16.57 0.79 -11.47
CA LEU A 55 -17.91 0.67 -10.90
C LEU A 55 -18.19 -0.79 -10.47
N GLU A 56 -17.73 -1.77 -11.25
CA GLU A 56 -17.82 -3.19 -10.84
C GLU A 56 -16.99 -3.47 -9.58
N GLY A 57 -15.79 -2.90 -9.48
CA GLY A 57 -14.98 -2.97 -8.26
C GLY A 57 -15.66 -2.35 -7.05
N GLN A 58 -16.35 -1.22 -7.23
CA GLN A 58 -17.17 -0.61 -6.17
C GLN A 58 -18.32 -1.52 -5.75
N LYS A 59 -19.02 -2.18 -6.69
CA LYS A 59 -20.10 -3.13 -6.37
C LYS A 59 -19.60 -4.30 -5.54
N LEU A 60 -18.45 -4.88 -5.89
CA LEU A 60 -17.84 -5.94 -5.08
C LEU A 60 -17.55 -5.46 -3.66
N ALA A 61 -16.92 -4.29 -3.53
CA ALA A 61 -16.58 -3.71 -2.22
C ALA A 61 -17.83 -3.44 -1.36
N LEU A 62 -18.90 -2.90 -1.97
CA LEU A 62 -20.17 -2.63 -1.30
C LEU A 62 -20.96 -3.90 -0.95
N GLY A 63 -20.77 -4.98 -1.70
CA GLY A 63 -21.31 -6.30 -1.37
C GLY A 63 -20.63 -6.98 -0.18
N HIS A 64 -19.41 -6.56 0.16
CA HIS A 64 -18.56 -7.20 1.18
C HIS A 64 -17.94 -6.19 2.15
N VAL A 65 -18.73 -5.21 2.61
CA VAL A 65 -18.22 -4.09 3.42
C VAL A 65 -17.50 -4.55 4.68
N ASP A 66 -18.01 -5.58 5.37
CA ASP A 66 -17.38 -6.16 6.55
C ASP A 66 -16.00 -6.75 6.23
N GLY A 67 -15.90 -7.44 5.09
CA GLY A 67 -14.65 -8.00 4.62
C GLY A 67 -13.62 -6.95 4.20
N ILE A 68 -14.07 -5.89 3.52
CA ILE A 68 -13.24 -4.73 3.21
C ILE A 68 -12.76 -4.07 4.52
N VAL A 69 -13.63 -3.83 5.50
CA VAL A 69 -13.21 -3.25 6.78
C VAL A 69 -12.19 -4.13 7.50
N LYS A 70 -12.40 -5.45 7.52
CA LYS A 70 -11.46 -6.42 8.11
C LYS A 70 -10.10 -6.36 7.43
N ALA A 71 -10.06 -6.42 6.10
CA ALA A 71 -8.84 -6.31 5.31
C ALA A 71 -8.06 -5.04 5.63
N TYR A 72 -8.76 -3.90 5.79
CA TYR A 72 -8.11 -2.63 6.10
C TYR A 72 -7.56 -2.57 7.53
N LEU A 73 -8.25 -3.16 8.51
CA LEU A 73 -7.75 -3.25 9.88
C LEU A 73 -6.48 -4.10 9.96
N GLU A 74 -6.46 -5.26 9.31
CA GLU A 74 -5.27 -6.11 9.19
C GLU A 74 -4.15 -5.39 8.44
N GLY A 75 -4.50 -4.70 7.36
CA GLY A 75 -3.60 -3.87 6.59
C GLY A 75 -2.90 -2.80 7.41
N ILE A 76 -3.62 -2.09 8.27
CA ILE A 76 -3.03 -1.09 9.17
C ILE A 76 -1.99 -1.73 10.09
N LEU A 77 -2.27 -2.92 10.64
CA LEU A 77 -1.33 -3.61 11.51
C LEU A 77 -0.04 -3.97 10.76
N ILE A 78 -0.17 -4.47 9.53
CA ILE A 78 0.98 -4.78 8.66
C ILE A 78 1.74 -3.50 8.30
N ALA A 79 1.04 -2.44 7.88
CA ALA A 79 1.63 -1.16 7.50
C ALA A 79 2.43 -0.53 8.65
N LEU A 80 1.96 -0.69 9.90
CA LEU A 80 2.66 -0.20 11.09
C LEU A 80 3.95 -0.98 11.41
N THR A 81 4.16 -2.16 10.82
CA THR A 81 5.43 -2.87 10.92
C THR A 81 6.50 -2.23 10.02
N HIS A 82 6.10 -1.54 8.94
CA HIS A 82 7.01 -0.85 8.03
C HIS A 82 7.50 0.47 8.66
N PRO A 83 8.80 0.60 8.99
CA PRO A 83 9.30 1.75 9.74
C PRO A 83 9.01 3.08 9.07
N GLN A 84 9.14 3.18 7.74
CA GLN A 84 8.90 4.43 7.00
C GLN A 84 7.45 4.90 7.12
N ILE A 85 6.49 3.97 7.05
CA ILE A 85 5.06 4.28 7.19
C ILE A 85 4.81 4.73 8.62
N ARG A 86 5.12 3.86 9.58
CA ARG A 86 4.91 4.12 11.02
C ARG A 86 5.51 5.45 11.46
N ASP A 87 6.74 5.73 11.07
CA ASP A 87 7.48 6.91 11.48
C ASP A 87 6.86 8.18 10.90
N ALA A 88 6.43 8.16 9.63
CA ALA A 88 5.69 9.28 9.05
C ALA A 88 4.34 9.51 9.76
N LEU A 89 3.65 8.43 10.16
CA LEU A 89 2.40 8.52 10.91
C LEU A 89 2.60 9.16 12.29
N LEU A 90 3.64 8.76 13.02
CA LEU A 90 3.98 9.34 14.31
C LEU A 90 4.44 10.80 14.18
N PHE A 91 5.30 11.08 13.19
CA PHE A 91 5.81 12.43 12.92
C PHE A 91 4.68 13.43 12.58
N SER A 92 3.63 12.97 11.92
CA SER A 92 2.48 13.83 11.59
C SER A 92 1.82 14.49 12.81
N GLY A 93 1.98 13.91 14.01
CA GLY A 93 1.32 14.35 15.24
C GLY A 93 -0.15 13.96 15.35
N ASN A 94 -0.66 13.21 14.36
CA ASN A 94 -2.05 12.71 14.32
C ASN A 94 -2.16 11.24 14.76
N SER A 95 -1.04 10.59 15.08
CA SER A 95 -1.00 9.19 15.56
C SER A 95 -0.08 8.98 16.76
N ASP A 96 0.33 10.06 17.43
CA ASP A 96 1.26 10.06 18.58
C ASP A 96 0.60 9.66 19.91
N THR A 97 -0.74 9.57 19.96
CA THR A 97 -1.50 9.09 21.12
C THR A 97 -2.60 8.12 20.68
N PRO A 98 -3.07 7.20 21.57
CA PRO A 98 -4.13 6.26 21.23
C PRO A 98 -5.43 6.93 20.74
N SER A 99 -5.86 8.04 21.36
CA SER A 99 -7.09 8.74 20.96
C SER A 99 -6.98 9.36 19.57
N LYS A 100 -5.86 10.06 19.28
CA LYS A 100 -5.63 10.65 17.94
C LYS A 100 -5.51 9.56 16.87
N SER A 101 -4.79 8.50 17.17
CA SER A 101 -4.63 7.33 16.29
C SER A 101 -5.99 6.68 15.98
N GLY A 102 -6.82 6.42 17.00
CA GLY A 102 -8.17 5.90 16.81
C GLY A 102 -9.06 6.80 15.93
N ARG A 103 -9.02 8.12 16.15
CA ARG A 103 -9.75 9.09 15.32
C ARG A 103 -9.28 9.05 13.87
N ARG A 104 -7.96 8.99 13.64
CA ARG A 104 -7.37 8.91 12.31
C ARG A 104 -7.84 7.66 11.57
N TYR A 105 -7.76 6.49 12.20
CA TYR A 105 -8.13 5.24 11.54
C TYR A 105 -9.64 5.13 11.29
N ALA A 106 -10.48 5.63 12.21
CA ALA A 106 -11.91 5.77 11.95
C ALA A 106 -12.18 6.68 10.73
N ALA A 107 -11.50 7.83 10.66
CA ALA A 107 -11.61 8.73 9.51
C ALA A 107 -11.14 8.08 8.20
N THR A 108 -10.05 7.30 8.24
CA THR A 108 -9.59 6.50 7.10
C THR A 108 -10.68 5.53 6.64
N ILE A 109 -11.22 4.69 7.53
CA ILE A 109 -12.28 3.72 7.18
C ILE A 109 -13.50 4.43 6.55
N VAL A 110 -13.96 5.54 7.15
CA VAL A 110 -15.08 6.33 6.60
C VAL A 110 -14.73 6.88 5.22
N GLN A 111 -13.52 7.42 5.05
CA GLN A 111 -13.06 7.99 3.80
C GLN A 111 -13.06 6.96 2.66
N ILE A 112 -12.60 5.74 2.95
CA ILE A 112 -12.59 4.63 1.98
C ILE A 112 -14.01 4.17 1.66
N ALA A 113 -14.86 4.02 2.68
CA ALA A 113 -16.27 3.68 2.46
C ALA A 113 -16.96 4.71 1.56
N LEU A 114 -16.61 6.00 1.69
CA LEU A 114 -17.12 7.05 0.81
C LEU A 114 -16.56 6.94 -0.63
N TRP A 115 -15.30 6.55 -0.82
CA TRP A 115 -14.77 6.27 -2.16
C TRP A 115 -15.50 5.13 -2.87
N PHE A 116 -15.96 4.11 -2.14
CA PHE A 116 -16.75 3.02 -2.72
C PHE A 116 -18.22 3.38 -2.97
N ARG A 117 -18.80 4.30 -2.18
CA ARG A 117 -20.23 4.67 -2.27
C ARG A 117 -20.54 5.79 -3.26
N ARG A 118 -19.54 6.52 -3.74
CA ARG A 118 -19.73 7.70 -4.59
C ARG A 118 -19.43 7.36 -6.04
N ASP A 119 -20.24 7.91 -6.94
CA ASP A 119 -20.09 7.68 -8.37
C ASP A 119 -18.77 8.24 -8.90
N LEU A 120 -18.06 7.39 -9.65
CA LEU A 120 -16.87 7.74 -10.41
C LEU A 120 -17.21 8.32 -11.80
N ASN A 121 -18.41 8.89 -11.95
CA ASN A 121 -18.91 9.28 -13.25
C ASN A 121 -18.00 10.33 -13.90
N HIS A 122 -17.46 9.98 -15.08
CA HIS A 122 -16.60 10.82 -15.91
C HIS A 122 -17.32 12.02 -16.53
N ALA A 123 -18.64 12.09 -16.48
CA ALA A 123 -19.37 13.22 -17.06
C ALA A 123 -19.20 14.54 -16.28
N GLN A 124 -18.63 14.51 -15.07
CA GLN A 124 -18.52 15.66 -14.18
C GLN A 124 -17.15 15.70 -13.47
N LEU A 125 -16.07 15.67 -14.26
CA LEU A 125 -14.70 15.56 -13.75
C LEU A 125 -14.28 16.72 -12.84
N ASP A 126 -14.71 17.95 -13.14
CA ASP A 126 -14.37 19.15 -12.34
C ASP A 126 -15.12 19.23 -11.00
N SER A 127 -16.14 18.39 -10.79
CA SER A 127 -16.92 18.33 -9.55
C SER A 127 -16.97 16.94 -8.93
N ASN A 128 -16.14 16.01 -9.39
CA ASN A 128 -16.12 14.66 -8.85
C ASN A 128 -15.53 14.66 -7.42
N TRP A 129 -16.39 14.46 -6.43
CA TRP A 129 -16.02 14.47 -5.01
C TRP A 129 -14.91 13.48 -4.68
N VAL A 130 -14.92 12.32 -5.33
CA VAL A 130 -13.95 11.26 -5.08
C VAL A 130 -12.56 11.71 -5.49
N VAL A 131 -12.43 12.27 -6.70
CA VAL A 131 -11.19 12.84 -7.20
C VAL A 131 -10.68 13.92 -6.25
N GLU A 132 -11.55 14.85 -5.86
CA GLU A 132 -11.18 15.94 -4.96
C GLU A 132 -10.72 15.41 -3.59
N SER A 133 -11.39 14.38 -3.10
CA SER A 133 -11.02 13.71 -1.86
C SER A 133 -9.65 13.04 -1.95
N VAL A 134 -9.36 12.34 -3.05
CA VAL A 134 -8.04 11.73 -3.30
C VAL A 134 -6.95 12.80 -3.40
N ARG A 135 -7.22 13.91 -4.10
CA ARG A 135 -6.31 15.07 -4.17
C ARG A 135 -6.00 15.65 -2.79
N LYS A 136 -7.00 15.75 -1.91
CA LYS A 136 -6.78 16.19 -0.52
C LYS A 136 -5.91 15.22 0.27
N VAL A 137 -6.10 13.91 0.12
CA VAL A 137 -5.23 12.91 0.77
C VAL A 137 -3.79 13.03 0.26
N ARG A 138 -3.61 13.18 -1.06
CA ARG A 138 -2.31 13.46 -1.69
C ARG A 138 -1.66 14.71 -1.11
N GLN A 139 -2.38 15.82 -1.02
CA GLN A 139 -1.88 17.07 -0.41
C GLN A 139 -1.46 16.88 1.06
N ILE A 140 -2.18 16.06 1.83
CA ILE A 140 -1.80 15.72 3.21
C ILE A 140 -0.47 14.95 3.21
N HIS A 141 -0.32 13.93 2.35
CA HIS A 141 0.94 13.18 2.22
C HIS A 141 2.10 14.09 1.81
N ASP A 142 1.89 14.97 0.83
CA ASP A 142 2.87 15.96 0.37
C ASP A 142 3.31 16.88 1.49
N HIS A 143 2.35 17.43 2.24
CA HIS A 143 2.64 18.33 3.35
C HIS A 143 3.45 17.64 4.46
N VAL A 144 3.09 16.39 4.80
CA VAL A 144 3.85 15.61 5.79
C VAL A 144 5.24 15.27 5.25
N SER A 145 5.38 14.86 3.98
CA SER A 145 6.66 14.57 3.34
C SER A 145 7.61 15.77 3.36
N LEU A 146 7.11 16.96 3.00
CA LEU A 146 7.89 18.20 3.03
C LEU A 146 8.36 18.55 4.46
N ARG A 147 7.48 18.39 5.46
CA ARG A 147 7.85 18.61 6.87
C ARG A 147 8.90 17.62 7.36
N ILE A 148 8.80 16.34 6.98
CA ILE A 148 9.81 15.33 7.32
C ILE A 148 11.15 15.68 6.68
N ARG A 149 11.17 16.02 5.38
CA ARG A 149 12.40 16.41 4.67
C ARG A 149 13.07 17.62 5.30
N LYS A 150 12.30 18.67 5.61
CA LYS A 150 12.82 19.83 6.33
C LYS A 150 13.42 19.42 7.67
N ALA A 151 12.72 18.59 8.45
CA ALA A 151 13.20 18.16 9.76
C ALA A 151 14.48 17.28 9.69
N LEU A 152 14.60 16.44 8.65
CA LEU A 152 15.82 15.67 8.36
C LEU A 152 16.99 16.60 8.02
N ASN A 153 16.77 17.56 7.12
CA ASN A 153 17.81 18.53 6.73
C ASN A 153 18.24 19.42 7.89
N ASP A 154 17.30 19.83 8.74
CA ASP A 154 17.55 20.64 9.93
C ASP A 154 18.18 19.81 11.08
N GLY A 155 18.27 18.47 10.93
CA GLY A 155 18.75 17.57 11.98
C GLY A 155 17.83 17.48 13.20
N THR A 156 16.58 17.97 13.11
CA THR A 156 15.58 17.92 14.20
C THR A 156 14.80 16.61 14.22
N TYR A 157 14.99 15.77 13.21
CA TYR A 157 14.42 14.45 13.08
C TYR A 157 15.46 13.50 12.49
N HIS A 158 15.57 12.29 13.05
CA HIS A 158 16.54 11.29 12.58
C HIS A 158 15.90 9.99 12.09
N GLY A 159 14.56 9.94 12.00
CA GLY A 159 13.84 8.67 11.88
C GLY A 159 13.95 7.86 13.17
N ARG A 160 12.89 7.17 13.58
CA ARG A 160 13.05 6.09 14.57
C ARG A 160 13.46 4.86 13.78
N VAL A 161 14.70 4.84 13.30
CA VAL A 161 15.39 3.56 13.15
C VAL A 161 15.27 2.90 14.50
N ARG A 162 14.63 1.72 14.54
CA ARG A 162 14.43 0.95 15.75
C ARG A 162 15.72 1.06 16.55
N GLN A 163 15.69 1.66 17.75
CA GLN A 163 16.65 1.21 18.74
C GLN A 163 16.50 -0.31 18.75
N LYS A 164 17.63 -0.98 18.61
CA LYS A 164 17.81 -2.43 18.74
C LYS A 164 17.39 -2.82 20.15
N GLY A 165 16.11 -2.65 20.46
CA GLY A 165 15.52 -3.15 21.68
C GLY A 165 15.58 -4.65 21.56
N ASP A 166 15.91 -5.31 22.66
CA ASP A 166 15.96 -6.76 22.85
C ASP A 166 14.56 -7.40 22.69
N LYS A 167 13.82 -7.04 21.64
CA LYS A 167 12.61 -7.72 21.26
C LYS A 167 13.04 -9.08 20.77
N LEU A 168 12.71 -10.09 21.57
CA LEU A 168 12.74 -11.51 21.21
C LEU A 168 12.15 -11.66 19.81
N ILE A 169 13.02 -11.74 18.82
CA ILE A 169 12.67 -12.21 17.50
C ILE A 169 12.11 -13.61 17.74
N ASN A 170 10.87 -13.86 17.32
CA ASN A 170 10.32 -15.21 17.39
C ASN A 170 11.09 -16.08 16.38
N THR A 171 12.17 -16.68 16.86
CA THR A 171 13.12 -17.44 16.04
C THR A 171 12.44 -18.61 15.35
N GLU A 172 11.43 -19.23 15.96
CA GLU A 172 10.71 -20.34 15.35
C GLU A 172 9.83 -19.88 14.18
N LEU A 173 9.15 -18.73 14.30
CA LEU A 173 8.40 -18.14 13.19
C LEU A 173 9.32 -17.81 12.00
N TRP A 174 10.45 -17.15 12.28
CA TRP A 174 11.41 -16.79 11.23
C TRP A 174 12.09 -18.02 10.62
N ARG A 175 12.34 -19.06 11.41
CA ARG A 175 12.86 -20.34 10.91
C ARG A 175 11.85 -21.01 9.98
N ALA A 176 10.58 -21.04 10.35
CA ALA A 176 9.51 -21.59 9.51
C ALA A 176 9.40 -20.80 8.19
N PHE A 177 9.39 -19.47 8.25
CA PHE A 177 9.37 -18.61 7.06
C PHE A 177 10.59 -18.85 6.15
N GLN A 178 11.78 -18.96 6.74
CA GLN A 178 13.01 -19.25 6.01
C GLN A 178 12.97 -20.62 5.33
N LEU A 179 12.46 -21.65 6.00
CA LEU A 179 12.28 -22.98 5.43
C LEU A 179 11.30 -22.96 4.26
N ASP A 180 10.16 -22.27 4.39
CA ASP A 180 9.18 -22.12 3.30
C ASP A 180 9.81 -21.40 2.09
N LEU A 181 10.58 -20.33 2.32
CA LEU A 181 11.34 -19.64 1.28
C LEU A 181 12.37 -20.55 0.60
N GLU A 182 13.06 -21.38 1.37
CA GLU A 182 14.07 -22.32 0.89
C GLU A 182 13.48 -23.40 0.01
N GLU A 183 12.34 -23.95 0.42
CA GLU A 183 11.57 -24.98 -0.29
C GLU A 183 10.77 -24.42 -1.48
N SER A 184 10.56 -23.10 -1.54
CA SER A 184 9.88 -22.45 -2.68
C SER A 184 10.65 -22.56 -3.99
N HIS A 185 9.95 -22.42 -5.12
CA HIS A 185 10.55 -22.33 -6.46
C HIS A 185 11.06 -20.91 -6.81
N ILE A 186 11.04 -19.97 -5.87
CA ILE A 186 11.49 -18.59 -6.09
C ILE A 186 13.01 -18.60 -6.30
N PRO A 187 13.60 -17.96 -7.32
CA PRO A 187 15.05 -17.91 -7.50
C PRO A 187 15.76 -17.32 -6.27
N ARG A 188 16.94 -17.83 -5.90
CA ARG A 188 17.70 -17.34 -4.72
C ARG A 188 18.00 -15.83 -4.77
N SER A 189 18.18 -15.26 -5.96
CA SER A 189 18.34 -13.81 -6.17
C SER A 189 17.16 -12.99 -5.67
N ASP A 190 15.97 -13.60 -5.62
CA ASP A 190 14.71 -12.95 -5.32
C ASP A 190 14.23 -13.30 -3.89
N ARG A 191 15.01 -14.12 -3.15
CA ARG A 191 14.75 -14.52 -1.76
C ARG A 191 15.41 -13.59 -0.74
N SER A 192 16.30 -12.70 -1.17
CA SER A 192 16.90 -11.72 -0.27
C SER A 192 15.79 -10.82 0.29
N TYR A 193 15.61 -10.87 1.61
CA TYR A 193 14.67 -9.98 2.28
C TYR A 193 15.19 -8.55 2.12
N TYR A 194 14.54 -7.79 1.23
CA TYR A 194 14.76 -6.36 1.16
C TYR A 194 13.90 -5.70 2.25
N PRO A 195 14.52 -4.95 3.17
CA PRO A 195 15.92 -4.54 3.23
C PRO A 195 16.69 -5.29 4.33
N ASN A 196 17.89 -5.75 3.99
CA ASN A 196 19.01 -5.82 4.92
C ASN A 196 19.09 -4.50 5.71
N GLU A 197 19.14 -4.60 7.04
CA GLU A 197 18.98 -3.44 7.96
C GLU A 197 19.90 -2.26 7.61
N ASN A 198 21.11 -2.54 7.11
CA ASN A 198 22.08 -1.54 6.67
C ASN A 198 21.64 -0.72 5.45
N ILE A 199 20.88 -1.32 4.52
CA ILE A 199 20.32 -0.60 3.38
C ILE A 199 19.24 0.36 3.86
N PHE A 200 18.40 -0.06 4.80
CA PHE A 200 17.37 0.83 5.33
C PHE A 200 17.95 2.05 6.05
N GLU A 201 19.02 1.91 6.85
CA GLU A 201 19.60 3.08 7.52
C GLU A 201 20.23 4.10 6.56
N THR A 202 20.94 3.60 5.54
CA THR A 202 21.70 4.46 4.62
C THR A 202 20.80 5.04 3.53
N GLU A 203 19.84 4.25 3.04
CA GLU A 203 18.89 4.69 2.02
C GLU A 203 17.73 5.48 2.61
N PHE A 204 17.27 5.21 3.84
CA PHE A 204 16.19 6.00 4.46
C PHE A 204 16.56 7.46 4.69
N LYS A 205 17.83 7.74 5.02
CA LYS A 205 18.31 9.12 5.16
C LYS A 205 18.22 9.91 3.86
N ASN A 206 18.33 9.23 2.72
CA ASN A 206 18.36 9.84 1.39
C ASN A 206 17.07 9.64 0.59
N ALA A 207 16.19 8.73 1.02
CA ALA A 207 14.95 8.42 0.35
C ALA A 207 13.88 9.48 0.63
N HIS A 208 13.04 9.73 -0.38
CA HIS A 208 11.89 10.60 -0.22
C HIS A 208 10.88 9.99 0.77
N PRO A 209 10.43 10.74 1.81
CA PRO A 209 9.32 10.28 2.64
C PRO A 209 8.07 10.10 1.79
N PHE A 210 7.35 9.00 1.96
CA PHE A 210 6.27 8.58 1.05
C PHE A 210 6.75 8.36 -0.39
N ASN A 211 7.91 7.71 -0.59
CA ASN A 211 8.30 7.22 -1.90
C ASN A 211 7.28 6.20 -2.45
N GLN A 212 7.42 5.87 -3.74
CA GLN A 212 6.46 5.01 -4.44
C GLN A 212 6.40 3.60 -3.85
N LEU A 213 7.52 3.05 -3.37
CA LEU A 213 7.50 1.78 -2.64
C LEU A 213 6.60 1.87 -1.40
N THR A 214 6.77 2.91 -0.58
CA THR A 214 6.00 3.09 0.66
C THR A 214 4.50 3.18 0.38
N LEU A 215 4.12 3.92 -0.66
CA LEU A 215 2.71 4.06 -1.04
C LEU A 215 2.15 2.78 -1.67
N ALA A 216 2.93 2.08 -2.48
CA ALA A 216 2.52 0.79 -3.05
C ALA A 216 2.37 -0.30 -1.97
N VAL A 217 3.30 -0.36 -1.00
CA VAL A 217 3.17 -1.21 0.19
C VAL A 217 1.91 -0.83 0.96
N THR A 218 1.66 0.47 1.17
CA THR A 218 0.45 0.94 1.85
C THR A 218 -0.82 0.46 1.13
N GLN A 219 -0.90 0.62 -0.20
CA GLN A 219 -2.03 0.14 -1.00
C GLN A 219 -2.19 -1.38 -0.90
N TRP A 220 -1.09 -2.12 -1.04
CA TRP A 220 -1.11 -3.58 -0.91
C TRP A 220 -1.58 -4.01 0.48
N THR A 221 -1.16 -3.33 1.55
CA THR A 221 -1.63 -3.71 2.90
C THR A 221 -3.14 -3.56 3.05
N PHE A 222 -3.75 -2.58 2.37
CA PHE A 222 -5.19 -2.36 2.44
C PHE A 222 -6.03 -3.31 1.55
N LEU A 223 -5.47 -3.78 0.44
CA LEU A 223 -6.24 -4.46 -0.61
C LEU A 223 -5.72 -5.86 -0.93
N GLY A 224 -4.46 -6.13 -0.61
CA GLY A 224 -3.75 -7.34 -0.99
C GLY A 224 -4.39 -8.59 -0.40
N SER A 225 -4.91 -8.53 0.83
CA SER A 225 -5.64 -9.65 1.42
C SER A 225 -6.93 -9.96 0.67
N VAL A 226 -7.70 -8.94 0.27
CA VAL A 226 -8.88 -9.12 -0.59
C VAL A 226 -8.49 -9.73 -1.94
N ALA A 227 -7.37 -9.30 -2.51
CA ALA A 227 -6.91 -9.76 -3.82
C ALA A 227 -6.38 -11.21 -3.82
N MET A 228 -5.63 -11.59 -2.77
CA MET A 228 -4.89 -12.85 -2.75
C MET A 228 -5.62 -13.96 -2.01
N ASP A 229 -6.39 -13.62 -0.97
CA ASP A 229 -7.11 -14.58 -0.12
C ASP A 229 -8.42 -13.95 0.38
N PRO A 230 -9.38 -13.69 -0.53
CA PRO A 230 -10.61 -12.97 -0.22
C PRO A 230 -11.42 -13.64 0.89
N GLU A 231 -11.44 -14.98 0.95
CA GLU A 231 -12.19 -15.72 1.97
C GLU A 231 -11.62 -15.52 3.37
N SER A 232 -10.30 -15.38 3.53
CA SER A 232 -9.68 -15.08 4.82
C SER A 232 -10.17 -13.76 5.42
N VAL A 233 -10.64 -12.85 4.57
CA VAL A 233 -11.19 -11.54 4.95
C VAL A 233 -12.70 -11.46 4.68
N ASN A 234 -13.44 -12.57 4.74
CA ASN A 234 -14.90 -12.62 4.59
C ASN A 234 -15.45 -12.13 3.24
N VAL A 235 -14.64 -12.08 2.19
CA VAL A 235 -15.08 -11.75 0.83
C VAL A 235 -15.41 -13.07 0.10
N TYR A 236 -16.55 -13.67 0.44
CA TYR A 236 -16.97 -14.96 -0.12
C TYR A 236 -17.61 -14.83 -1.50
N ASN A 237 -17.51 -15.87 -2.33
CA ASN A 237 -18.13 -15.93 -3.67
C ASN A 237 -17.71 -14.80 -4.63
N ALA A 238 -16.58 -14.14 -4.38
CA ALA A 238 -16.03 -13.18 -5.32
C ALA A 238 -15.54 -13.89 -6.58
N THR A 239 -16.00 -13.43 -7.75
CA THR A 239 -15.49 -13.95 -9.03
C THR A 239 -14.11 -13.36 -9.32
N GLU A 240 -13.33 -14.03 -10.15
CA GLU A 240 -12.03 -13.53 -10.61
C GLU A 240 -12.19 -12.16 -11.27
N GLU A 241 -13.22 -11.97 -12.09
CA GLU A 241 -13.51 -10.68 -12.74
C GLU A 241 -13.86 -9.60 -11.73
N GLY A 242 -14.61 -9.93 -10.68
CA GLY A 242 -14.95 -9.00 -9.61
C GLY A 242 -13.71 -8.56 -8.82
N LEU A 243 -12.83 -9.49 -8.46
CA LEU A 243 -11.57 -9.19 -7.77
C LEU A 243 -10.64 -8.36 -8.66
N MET A 244 -10.57 -8.70 -9.95
CA MET A 244 -9.82 -7.93 -10.93
C MET A 244 -10.38 -6.52 -11.11
N ALA A 245 -11.72 -6.38 -11.08
CA ALA A 245 -12.38 -5.08 -11.12
C ALA A 245 -12.08 -4.24 -9.87
N PHE A 246 -12.05 -4.89 -8.72
CA PHE A 246 -11.66 -4.28 -7.45
C PHE A 246 -10.21 -3.79 -7.47
N ILE A 247 -9.27 -4.58 -7.99
CA ILE A 247 -7.82 -4.22 -8.03
C ILE A 247 -7.52 -3.19 -9.13
N CYS A 248 -8.06 -3.38 -10.34
CA CYS A 248 -7.82 -2.47 -11.47
C CYS A 248 -8.72 -1.23 -11.47
N GLY A 249 -9.52 -1.05 -10.41
CA GLY A 249 -10.28 0.17 -10.19
C GLY A 249 -9.37 1.40 -10.08
N PRO A 250 -9.94 2.61 -10.22
CA PRO A 250 -9.26 3.88 -10.40
C PRO A 250 -8.56 4.38 -9.16
N PHE A 251 -8.66 3.66 -8.06
CA PHE A 251 -8.03 4.03 -6.81
C PHE A 251 -6.77 3.25 -6.53
N TRP A 252 -6.62 2.09 -7.20
CA TRP A 252 -5.85 0.98 -6.66
C TRP A 252 -4.81 0.45 -7.64
N ALA A 253 -5.00 0.70 -8.93
CA ALA A 253 -4.00 0.38 -9.93
C ALA A 253 -2.87 1.42 -9.96
N THR A 254 -1.63 0.92 -10.04
CA THR A 254 -0.42 1.72 -10.15
C THR A 254 0.18 1.51 -11.55
N ARG A 255 0.24 2.55 -12.38
CA ARG A 255 1.00 2.52 -13.65
C ARG A 255 2.21 3.42 -13.55
N TRP A 256 3.39 2.83 -13.77
CA TRP A 256 4.71 3.48 -13.69
C TRP A 256 5.20 4.05 -15.02
N GLU A 257 4.43 3.91 -16.11
CA GLU A 257 5.04 3.90 -17.44
C GLU A 257 5.58 5.24 -17.97
N SER A 258 5.37 6.36 -17.29
CA SER A 258 5.84 7.66 -17.79
C SER A 258 6.34 8.66 -16.75
N GLY A 259 6.70 8.23 -15.54
CA GLY A 259 6.97 9.19 -14.45
C GLY A 259 5.72 9.97 -14.03
N THR A 260 4.54 9.53 -14.50
CA THR A 260 3.24 9.91 -13.98
C THR A 260 3.06 9.21 -12.64
N ASN A 261 2.79 10.05 -11.65
CA ASN A 261 2.70 9.72 -10.25
C ASN A 261 1.55 8.74 -9.99
N LEU A 262 1.68 7.95 -8.92
CA LEU A 262 0.55 7.24 -8.34
C LEU A 262 -0.63 8.21 -8.19
N ILE A 263 -1.86 7.70 -8.24
CA ILE A 263 -3.06 8.49 -7.88
C ILE A 263 -2.95 9.05 -6.44
N TRP A 264 -2.01 8.51 -5.64
CA TRP A 264 -1.67 8.90 -4.27
C TRP A 264 -0.36 9.71 -4.11
N ASP A 265 0.42 9.90 -5.17
CA ASP A 265 1.67 10.71 -5.21
C ASP A 265 1.37 12.06 -5.81
#